data_AF-A0A920K7H6-F1
#
_entry.id   AF-A0A920K7H6-F1
#
_cell.length_a   1.000
_cell.length_b   1.000
_cell.length_c   1.000
_cell.angle_alpha   90.00
_cell.angle_beta   90.00
_cell.angle_gamma   90.00
#
_symmetry.space_group_name_H-M   'P 1'
#
loop_
_entity.id
_entity.type
_entity.pdbx_description
1 polymer ?
#
loop_
_entity_poly.entity_id
_entity_poly.type
_entity_poly.pdbx_seq_one_letter_code
_entity_poly.pdbx_strand_id
1 'polypeptide(L)'
;MILPNSINPCAPGQGALAIEVAENNDFANSIAASINDESTFDAVSRERKILSQHGGGCHQKIGVSIRKINVGEITNIIGLTEEGIELKESTFNRIPKLNVEQKVNKNAIFPEDKADSVFFKRKFIKTTIKKIEAMENKGIFISRQDALLDGIRINASNILWTGGVETWKKLAAKGYWINGTSDSLGKNNEPPCSLFDDLDWLNFTHDRNQEKSSMEKFISYELIPKEDEIKIKDKQYFYWMSGSAFEYALELYPNIIEANHACGLGASYDIIDRQISGKVVPFLNYEDWKHQITADTDE
;
A
#
# COMPACT_ATOMS: atom_id res chain seq x y z
N MET A 1 -18.80 1.24 -1.70
CA MET A 1 -17.47 1.00 -2.29
C MET A 1 -16.66 2.26 -2.11
N ILE A 2 -15.43 2.16 -1.63
CA ILE A 2 -14.52 3.27 -1.32
C ILE A 2 -13.36 3.19 -2.30
N LEU A 3 -13.19 4.22 -3.12
CA LEU A 3 -12.16 4.25 -4.15
C LEU A 3 -10.80 4.65 -3.55
N PRO A 4 -9.70 4.02 -4.00
CA PRO A 4 -8.35 4.37 -3.56
C PRO A 4 -7.86 5.68 -4.17
N ASN A 5 -7.12 6.46 -3.38
CA ASN A 5 -6.55 7.74 -3.81
C ASN A 5 -5.47 7.62 -4.89
N SER A 6 -4.82 6.45 -5.02
CA SER A 6 -3.89 6.20 -6.15
C SER A 6 -4.58 6.12 -7.52
N ILE A 7 -5.91 5.94 -7.56
CA ILE A 7 -6.71 5.83 -8.79
C ILE A 7 -7.73 6.96 -8.92
N ASN A 8 -8.26 7.43 -7.79
CA ASN A 8 -9.25 8.49 -7.73
C ASN A 8 -8.94 9.41 -6.53
N PRO A 9 -7.88 10.24 -6.64
CA PRO A 9 -7.56 11.20 -5.60
C PRO A 9 -8.75 12.14 -5.38
N CYS A 10 -8.93 12.54 -4.13
CA CYS A 10 -10.02 13.43 -3.74
C CYS A 10 -9.93 14.81 -4.39
N ALA A 11 -11.04 15.55 -4.34
CA ALA A 11 -10.96 16.99 -4.55
C ALA A 11 -10.06 17.63 -3.45
N PRO A 12 -9.23 18.63 -3.78
CA PRO A 12 -8.37 19.30 -2.80
C PRO A 12 -9.16 19.78 -1.57
N GLY A 13 -8.76 19.35 -0.37
CA GLY A 13 -9.44 19.67 0.88
C GLY A 13 -10.70 18.85 1.20
N GLN A 14 -11.04 17.83 0.40
CA GLN A 14 -12.20 16.99 0.69
C GLN A 14 -12.06 16.28 2.04
N GLY A 15 -13.09 16.37 2.87
CA GLY A 15 -13.12 15.80 4.22
C GLY A 15 -12.57 16.72 5.30
N ALA A 16 -11.91 17.83 4.94
CA ALA A 16 -11.47 18.84 5.89
C ALA A 16 -12.55 19.92 6.12
N LEU A 17 -12.66 20.40 7.36
CA LEU A 17 -13.47 21.57 7.71
C LEU A 17 -12.53 22.78 7.86
N ALA A 18 -12.74 23.79 7.03
CA ALA A 18 -12.02 25.05 7.10
C ALA A 18 -12.85 26.10 7.86
N ILE A 19 -12.19 26.88 8.71
CA ILE A 19 -12.81 27.99 9.44
C ILE A 19 -12.10 29.26 9.00
N GLU A 20 -12.89 30.21 8.48
CA GLU A 20 -12.41 31.54 8.12
C GLU A 20 -12.86 32.53 9.20
N VAL A 21 -11.93 33.35 9.67
CA VAL A 21 -12.16 34.37 10.68
C VAL A 21 -11.62 35.70 10.18
N ALA A 22 -12.23 36.81 10.64
CA ALA A 22 -11.73 38.13 10.31
C ALA A 22 -10.32 38.32 10.89
N GLU A 23 -9.39 38.79 10.06
CA GLU A 23 -7.96 38.91 10.41
C GLU A 23 -7.73 39.67 11.73
N ASN A 24 -8.49 40.74 11.97
CA ASN A 24 -8.37 41.60 13.15
C ASN A 24 -9.21 41.13 14.37
N ASN A 25 -9.74 39.91 14.37
CA ASN A 25 -10.51 39.36 15.49
C ASN A 25 -9.66 38.37 16.31
N ASP A 26 -8.86 38.90 17.23
CA ASP A 26 -7.93 38.12 18.08
C ASP A 26 -8.63 37.01 18.87
N PHE A 27 -9.85 37.26 19.33
CA PHE A 27 -10.64 36.26 20.06
C PHE A 27 -10.99 35.06 19.16
N ALA A 28 -11.50 35.32 17.96
CA ALA A 28 -11.83 34.27 16.99
C ALA A 28 -10.57 33.54 16.48
N ASN A 29 -9.48 34.27 16.24
CA ASN A 29 -8.18 33.70 15.86
C ASN A 29 -7.66 32.72 16.91
N SER A 30 -7.73 33.09 18.18
CA SER A 30 -7.31 32.23 19.30
C SER A 30 -8.12 30.94 19.37
N ILE A 31 -9.46 31.02 19.18
CA ILE A 31 -10.32 29.83 19.12
C ILE A 31 -9.96 28.95 17.92
N ALA A 32 -9.89 29.52 16.71
CA ALA A 32 -9.56 28.77 15.50
C ALA A 32 -8.20 28.06 15.61
N ALA A 33 -7.19 28.73 16.18
CA ALA A 33 -5.87 28.15 16.41
C ALA A 33 -5.91 26.95 17.38
N SER A 34 -6.73 27.02 18.43
CA SER A 34 -6.82 25.95 19.45
C SER A 34 -7.49 24.66 18.97
N ILE A 35 -8.25 24.71 17.87
CA ILE A 35 -8.93 23.55 17.27
C ILE A 35 -8.31 23.10 15.95
N ASN A 36 -7.24 23.79 15.50
CA ASN A 36 -6.59 23.48 14.24
C ASN A 36 -5.78 22.19 14.32
N ASP A 37 -5.94 21.32 13.33
CA ASP A 37 -5.01 20.22 13.10
C ASP A 37 -3.96 20.68 12.07
N GLU A 38 -2.76 21.02 12.55
CA GLU A 38 -1.68 21.55 11.73
C GLU A 38 -1.33 20.60 10.57
N SER A 39 -1.35 19.29 10.81
CA SER A 39 -1.01 18.30 9.81
C SER A 39 -2.00 18.30 8.62
N THR A 40 -3.30 18.38 8.91
CA THR A 40 -4.38 18.50 7.92
C THR A 40 -4.32 19.84 7.23
N PHE A 41 -4.12 20.93 7.98
CA PHE A 41 -4.00 22.27 7.43
C PHE A 41 -2.88 22.36 6.38
N ASP A 42 -1.70 21.81 6.69
CA ASP A 42 -0.55 21.77 5.78
C ASP A 42 -0.79 20.91 4.53
N ALA A 43 -1.47 19.77 4.69
CA ALA A 43 -1.82 18.90 3.57
C ALA A 43 -2.80 19.61 2.62
N VAL A 44 -3.91 20.12 3.17
CA VAL A 44 -4.96 20.82 2.40
C VAL A 44 -4.42 22.09 1.73
N SER A 45 -3.58 22.85 2.43
CA SER A 45 -2.95 24.05 1.86
C SER A 45 -2.09 23.72 0.64
N ARG A 46 -1.36 22.61 0.69
CA ARG A 46 -0.55 22.14 -0.45
C ARG A 46 -1.40 21.55 -1.57
N GLU A 47 -2.44 20.78 -1.26
CA GLU A 47 -3.40 20.29 -2.26
C GLU A 47 -4.02 21.46 -3.04
N ARG A 48 -4.49 22.51 -2.34
CA ARG A 48 -5.07 23.71 -2.94
C ARG A 48 -4.04 24.52 -3.74
N LYS A 49 -2.78 24.56 -3.29
CA LYS A 49 -1.69 25.20 -4.02
C LYS A 49 -1.37 24.47 -5.33
N ILE A 50 -1.39 23.14 -5.34
CA ILE A 50 -1.22 22.35 -6.56
C ILE A 50 -2.39 22.64 -7.51
N LEU A 51 -3.63 22.64 -7.01
CA LEU A 51 -4.80 22.98 -7.84
C LEU A 51 -4.71 24.38 -8.45
N SER A 52 -4.25 25.38 -7.70
CA SER A 52 -4.15 26.77 -8.20
C SER A 52 -3.07 26.95 -9.26
N GLN A 53 -2.05 26.09 -9.31
CA GLN A 53 -1.05 26.06 -10.39
C GLN A 53 -1.65 25.64 -11.74
N HIS A 54 -2.80 24.98 -11.73
CA HIS A 54 -3.52 24.52 -12.93
C HIS A 54 -4.79 25.34 -13.22
N GLY A 55 -4.84 26.61 -12.81
CA GLY A 55 -5.98 27.51 -13.06
C GLY A 55 -6.99 27.63 -11.91
N GLY A 56 -6.95 26.71 -10.93
CA GLY A 56 -7.73 26.79 -9.70
C GLY A 56 -9.25 26.66 -9.87
N GLY A 57 -9.97 26.53 -8.75
CA GLY A 57 -11.44 26.48 -8.71
C GLY A 57 -12.05 25.08 -8.77
N CYS A 58 -13.31 24.96 -8.33
CA CYS A 58 -14.00 23.67 -8.18
C CYS A 58 -14.44 23.01 -9.49
N HIS A 59 -14.43 23.74 -10.61
CA HIS A 59 -14.80 23.23 -11.92
C HIS A 59 -13.64 22.50 -12.62
N GLN A 60 -12.43 22.57 -12.04
CA GLN A 60 -11.26 21.85 -12.55
C GLN A 60 -11.45 20.35 -12.38
N LYS A 61 -11.05 19.60 -13.40
CA LYS A 61 -11.13 18.13 -13.43
C LYS A 61 -9.87 17.51 -12.82
N ILE A 62 -9.40 18.02 -11.69
CA ILE A 62 -8.13 17.64 -11.06
C ILE A 62 -8.39 17.24 -9.61
N GLY A 63 -8.06 15.99 -9.28
CA GLY A 63 -7.97 15.49 -7.92
C GLY A 63 -6.53 15.56 -7.41
N VAL A 64 -6.36 16.01 -6.17
CA VAL A 64 -5.07 16.03 -5.46
C VAL A 64 -5.29 15.51 -4.06
N SER A 65 -4.56 14.47 -3.69
CA SER A 65 -4.57 13.94 -2.32
C SER A 65 -3.15 13.87 -1.78
N ILE A 66 -2.91 14.49 -0.63
CA ILE A 66 -1.64 14.39 0.10
C ILE A 66 -1.88 13.61 1.39
N ARG A 67 -1.13 12.53 1.55
CA ARG A 67 -1.29 11.59 2.66
C ARG A 67 0.01 11.36 3.39
N LYS A 68 0.03 11.67 4.68
CA LYS A 68 1.12 11.28 5.57
C LYS A 68 0.90 9.85 6.06
N ILE A 69 1.94 9.05 6.00
CA ILE A 69 2.00 7.67 6.51
C ILE A 69 3.23 7.54 7.42
N ASN A 70 3.35 6.43 8.15
CA ASN A 70 4.41 6.25 9.15
C ASN A 70 5.84 6.38 8.57
N VAL A 71 5.99 6.16 7.26
CA VAL A 71 7.26 6.07 6.56
C VAL A 71 7.40 7.10 5.43
N GLY A 72 6.66 8.21 5.54
CA GLY A 72 6.76 9.32 4.60
C GLY A 72 5.43 9.90 4.18
N GLU A 73 5.40 10.50 3.00
CA GLU A 73 4.21 11.18 2.49
C GLU A 73 3.99 10.89 1.01
N ILE A 74 2.75 10.59 0.65
CA ILE A 74 2.34 10.26 -0.71
C ILE A 74 1.47 11.38 -1.26
N THR A 75 1.79 11.85 -2.45
CA THR A 75 0.95 12.79 -3.21
C THR A 75 0.47 12.09 -4.48
N ASN A 76 -0.85 12.08 -4.70
CA ASN A 76 -1.44 11.61 -5.95
C ASN A 76 -2.16 12.77 -6.64
N ILE A 77 -1.91 12.92 -7.94
CA ILE A 77 -2.55 13.91 -8.80
C ILE A 77 -3.10 13.18 -10.01
N ILE A 78 -4.41 13.27 -10.24
CA ILE A 78 -5.05 12.73 -11.43
C ILE A 78 -6.04 13.76 -11.95
N GLY A 79 -5.99 14.05 -13.24
CA GLY A 79 -6.94 14.99 -13.83
C GLY A 79 -6.70 15.33 -15.28
N LEU A 80 -7.45 16.32 -15.75
CA LEU A 80 -7.33 16.91 -17.08
C LEU A 80 -7.29 18.43 -16.93
N THR A 81 -6.24 19.09 -17.42
CA THR A 81 -6.16 20.55 -17.42
C THR A 81 -7.13 21.18 -18.42
N GLU A 82 -7.31 22.50 -18.37
CA GLU A 82 -8.14 23.22 -19.35
C GLU A 82 -7.63 23.08 -20.79
N GLU A 83 -6.32 22.96 -20.96
CA GLU A 83 -5.65 22.72 -22.25
C GLU A 83 -5.78 21.26 -22.72
N GLY A 84 -6.43 20.39 -21.94
CA GLY A 84 -6.60 18.98 -22.25
C GLY A 84 -5.38 18.12 -21.95
N ILE A 85 -4.46 18.58 -21.10
CA ILE A 85 -3.29 17.80 -20.68
C ILE A 85 -3.72 16.82 -19.58
N GLU A 86 -3.47 15.52 -19.79
CA GLU A 86 -3.70 14.51 -18.77
C GLU A 86 -2.63 14.59 -17.67
N LEU A 87 -3.08 14.67 -16.42
CA LEU A 87 -2.24 14.58 -15.23
C LEU A 87 -2.41 13.20 -14.62
N LYS A 88 -1.28 12.54 -14.35
CA LYS A 88 -1.24 11.26 -13.64
C LYS A 88 0.10 11.10 -12.95
N GLU A 89 0.19 11.66 -11.77
CA GLU A 89 1.42 11.71 -10.99
C GLU A 89 1.20 11.07 -9.61
N SER A 90 2.20 10.32 -9.17
CA SER A 90 2.26 9.77 -7.82
C SER A 90 3.68 9.92 -7.31
N THR A 91 3.85 10.65 -6.21
CA THR A 91 5.16 10.87 -5.58
C THR A 91 5.14 10.35 -4.15
N PHE A 92 6.28 9.81 -3.72
CA PHE A 92 6.46 9.32 -2.37
C PHE A 92 7.73 9.88 -1.74
N ASN A 93 7.54 10.82 -0.82
CA ASN A 93 8.58 11.40 0.02
C ASN A 93 8.87 10.45 1.19
N ARG A 94 9.66 9.41 0.91
CA ARG A 94 9.94 8.29 1.81
C ARG A 94 10.92 8.60 2.95
N ILE A 95 10.72 7.91 4.07
CA ILE A 95 11.61 7.85 5.23
C ILE A 95 11.74 6.37 5.65
N PRO A 96 12.95 5.80 5.74
CA PRO A 96 14.25 6.41 5.45
C PRO A 96 14.44 6.70 3.95
N LYS A 97 15.35 7.64 3.65
CA LYS A 97 15.76 7.94 2.27
C LYS A 97 16.61 6.81 1.69
N LEU A 98 16.55 6.65 0.37
CA LEU A 98 17.48 5.78 -0.34
C LEU A 98 18.88 6.41 -0.29
N ASN A 99 19.84 5.71 0.33
CA ASN A 99 21.24 6.13 0.38
C ASN A 99 22.03 5.41 -0.72
N VAL A 100 21.89 5.88 -1.96
CA VAL A 100 22.66 5.37 -3.10
C VAL A 100 23.27 6.55 -3.83
N GLU A 101 24.59 6.72 -3.70
CA GLU A 101 25.32 7.84 -4.32
C GLU A 101 25.47 7.68 -5.84
N GLN A 102 25.50 6.44 -6.33
CA GLN A 102 25.62 6.11 -7.75
C GLN A 102 24.72 4.94 -8.10
N LYS A 103 24.06 5.02 -9.25
CA LYS A 103 23.19 3.96 -9.77
C LYS A 103 23.97 2.64 -9.89
N VAL A 104 23.36 1.53 -9.48
CA VAL A 104 24.03 0.22 -9.35
C VAL A 104 23.82 -0.67 -10.57
N ASN A 105 24.72 -1.64 -10.77
CA ASN A 105 24.61 -2.63 -11.84
C ASN A 105 23.44 -3.58 -11.58
N LYS A 106 22.65 -3.91 -12.63
CA LYS A 106 21.53 -4.87 -12.57
C LYS A 106 21.95 -6.25 -12.03
N ASN A 107 23.19 -6.67 -12.26
CA ASN A 107 23.69 -7.94 -11.71
C ASN A 107 23.82 -7.95 -10.18
N ALA A 108 23.93 -6.78 -9.54
CA ALA A 108 24.02 -6.66 -8.08
C ALA A 108 22.66 -6.63 -7.38
N ILE A 109 21.55 -6.54 -8.14
CA ILE A 109 20.19 -6.44 -7.59
C ILE A 109 19.47 -7.78 -7.61
N PHE A 110 18.50 -7.92 -6.71
CA PHE A 110 17.50 -8.98 -6.73
C PHE A 110 16.14 -8.44 -6.27
N PRO A 111 15.04 -8.83 -6.91
CA PRO A 111 14.99 -9.59 -8.16
C PRO A 111 15.34 -8.70 -9.36
N GLU A 112 15.91 -9.28 -10.42
CA GLU A 112 16.12 -8.57 -11.68
C GLU A 112 14.84 -8.52 -12.50
N ASP A 113 14.05 -9.60 -12.49
CA ASP A 113 12.67 -9.63 -12.97
C ASP A 113 11.73 -10.04 -11.83
N LYS A 114 10.51 -9.50 -11.79
CA LYS A 114 9.49 -9.90 -10.79
C LYS A 114 9.29 -11.42 -10.71
N ALA A 115 9.47 -12.15 -11.81
CA ALA A 115 9.39 -13.61 -11.87
C ALA A 115 10.43 -14.32 -10.98
N ASP A 116 11.59 -13.69 -10.73
CA ASP A 116 12.65 -14.23 -9.88
C ASP A 116 12.26 -14.21 -8.39
N SER A 117 11.31 -13.34 -8.01
CA SER A 117 10.86 -13.20 -6.63
C SER A 117 9.79 -14.22 -6.21
N VAL A 118 9.65 -15.35 -6.91
CA VAL A 118 8.65 -16.38 -6.60
C VAL A 118 9.24 -17.47 -5.70
N PHE A 119 9.24 -17.22 -4.39
CA PHE A 119 9.76 -18.12 -3.35
C PHE A 119 8.81 -19.28 -2.99
N PHE A 120 7.52 -19.13 -3.25
CA PHE A 120 6.48 -20.06 -2.77
C PHE A 120 5.50 -20.44 -3.88
N LYS A 121 5.11 -21.72 -3.88
CA LYS A 121 3.84 -22.19 -4.45
C LYS A 121 2.75 -21.97 -3.41
N ARG A 122 1.57 -21.52 -3.84
CA ARG A 122 0.42 -21.28 -2.97
C ARG A 122 -0.58 -22.39 -3.17
N LYS A 123 -1.06 -22.97 -2.07
CA LYS A 123 -2.05 -24.06 -2.10
C LYS A 123 -3.25 -23.68 -1.25
N PHE A 124 -4.38 -23.46 -1.89
CA PHE A 124 -5.63 -23.16 -1.20
C PHE A 124 -6.10 -24.33 -0.32
N ILE A 125 -6.55 -24.04 0.90
CA ILE A 125 -7.01 -25.05 1.86
C ILE A 125 -8.51 -25.30 1.64
N LYS A 126 -8.84 -26.34 0.87
CA LYS A 126 -10.22 -26.65 0.47
C LYS A 126 -11.21 -26.86 1.63
N THR A 127 -10.74 -27.26 2.81
CA THR A 127 -11.60 -27.44 4.00
C THR A 127 -12.15 -26.12 4.54
N THR A 128 -11.58 -24.97 4.14
CA THR A 128 -12.05 -23.64 4.56
C THR A 128 -13.28 -23.17 3.78
N ILE A 129 -13.60 -23.75 2.62
CA ILE A 129 -14.69 -23.30 1.74
C ILE A 129 -16.01 -23.18 2.50
N LYS A 130 -16.43 -24.25 3.18
CA LYS A 130 -17.68 -24.27 3.95
C LYS A 130 -17.72 -23.21 5.04
N LYS A 131 -16.57 -22.87 5.65
CA LYS A 131 -16.47 -21.82 6.65
C LYS A 131 -16.67 -20.46 6.00
N ILE A 132 -16.00 -20.20 4.88
CA ILE A 132 -16.11 -18.95 4.12
C ILE A 132 -17.55 -18.73 3.64
N GLU A 133 -18.19 -19.75 3.05
CA GLU A 133 -19.55 -19.66 2.53
C GLU A 133 -20.60 -19.43 3.63
N ALA A 134 -20.32 -19.85 4.87
CA ALA A 134 -21.18 -19.66 6.03
C ALA A 134 -20.88 -18.38 6.82
N MET A 135 -19.86 -17.59 6.45
CA MET A 135 -19.56 -16.31 7.12
C MET A 135 -20.62 -15.27 6.79
N GLU A 136 -21.06 -14.53 7.80
CA GLU A 136 -22.01 -13.44 7.67
C GLU A 136 -21.62 -12.29 8.61
N ASN A 137 -21.93 -11.06 8.22
CA ASN A 137 -21.68 -9.85 9.02
C ASN A 137 -20.21 -9.71 9.47
N LYS A 138 -19.26 -10.01 8.58
CA LYS A 138 -17.82 -9.86 8.84
C LYS A 138 -17.17 -8.89 7.86
N GLY A 139 -16.13 -8.21 8.34
CA GLY A 139 -15.15 -7.56 7.49
C GLY A 139 -14.10 -8.59 7.07
N ILE A 140 -13.84 -8.74 5.77
CA ILE A 140 -12.89 -9.71 5.24
C ILE A 140 -11.81 -8.94 4.48
N PHE A 141 -10.60 -8.98 5.01
CA PHE A 141 -9.42 -8.35 4.42
C PHE A 141 -8.57 -9.38 3.67
N ILE A 142 -8.29 -9.10 2.39
CA ILE A 142 -7.62 -10.02 1.47
C ILE A 142 -6.37 -9.36 0.88
N SER A 143 -5.20 -9.72 1.41
CA SER A 143 -3.92 -9.18 0.92
C SER A 143 -3.58 -9.69 -0.48
N ARG A 144 -3.91 -10.94 -0.81
CA ARG A 144 -3.62 -11.58 -2.10
C ARG A 144 -4.80 -12.38 -2.60
N GLN A 145 -4.98 -12.39 -3.92
CA GLN A 145 -6.07 -13.11 -4.59
C GLN A 145 -6.14 -14.59 -4.24
N ASP A 146 -5.01 -15.24 -3.92
CA ASP A 146 -4.93 -16.68 -3.64
C ASP A 146 -5.66 -17.09 -2.36
N ALA A 147 -6.04 -16.10 -1.53
CA ALA A 147 -6.82 -16.33 -0.31
C ALA A 147 -8.29 -16.65 -0.58
N LEU A 148 -8.77 -16.43 -1.82
CA LEU A 148 -10.10 -16.83 -2.28
C LEU A 148 -9.98 -17.65 -3.56
N LEU A 149 -10.46 -18.90 -3.51
CA LEU A 149 -10.59 -19.74 -4.70
C LEU A 149 -11.71 -19.22 -5.60
N ASP A 150 -11.61 -19.48 -6.89
CA ASP A 150 -12.61 -19.06 -7.87
C ASP A 150 -13.95 -19.79 -7.62
N GLY A 151 -15.05 -19.04 -7.70
CA GLY A 151 -16.41 -19.57 -7.57
C GLY A 151 -16.92 -19.79 -6.15
N ILE A 152 -16.14 -19.49 -5.11
CA ILE A 152 -16.64 -19.50 -3.72
C ILE A 152 -17.71 -18.42 -3.57
N ARG A 153 -18.84 -18.75 -2.94
CA ARG A 153 -19.89 -17.77 -2.63
C ARG A 153 -19.56 -17.05 -1.33
N ILE A 154 -19.68 -15.72 -1.35
CA ILE A 154 -19.56 -14.88 -0.16
C ILE A 154 -20.95 -14.33 0.16
N ASN A 155 -21.40 -14.44 1.40
CA ASN A 155 -22.66 -13.83 1.82
C ASN A 155 -22.57 -12.29 1.66
N ALA A 156 -23.62 -11.68 1.11
CA ALA A 156 -23.69 -10.25 0.82
C ALA A 156 -23.64 -9.35 2.07
N SER A 157 -23.86 -9.90 3.27
CA SER A 157 -23.66 -9.17 4.52
C SER A 157 -22.19 -8.95 4.90
N ASN A 158 -21.25 -9.62 4.21
CA ASN A 158 -19.83 -9.40 4.43
C ASN A 158 -19.30 -8.22 3.61
N ILE A 159 -18.30 -7.53 4.16
CA ILE A 159 -17.60 -6.43 3.51
C ILE A 159 -16.20 -6.91 3.11
N LEU A 160 -15.88 -6.82 1.82
CA LEU A 160 -14.58 -7.25 1.30
C LEU A 160 -13.63 -6.07 1.12
N TRP A 161 -12.44 -6.15 1.72
CA TRP A 161 -11.34 -5.22 1.49
C TRP A 161 -10.12 -5.94 0.96
N THR A 162 -9.28 -5.22 0.22
CA THR A 162 -8.05 -5.79 -0.34
C THR A 162 -6.80 -5.03 0.07
N GLY A 163 -5.66 -5.69 0.08
CA GLY A 163 -4.38 -5.05 0.38
C GLY A 163 -3.98 -3.97 -0.63
N GLY A 164 -4.37 -4.11 -1.90
CA GLY A 164 -4.06 -3.16 -2.95
C GLY A 164 -4.91 -3.33 -4.21
N VAL A 165 -4.83 -2.34 -5.10
CA VAL A 165 -5.66 -2.22 -6.32
C VAL A 165 -5.50 -3.40 -7.29
N GLU A 166 -4.31 -4.00 -7.39
CA GLU A 166 -4.12 -5.17 -8.24
C GLU A 166 -4.92 -6.38 -7.74
N THR A 167 -4.92 -6.63 -6.43
CA THR A 167 -5.70 -7.71 -5.81
C THR A 167 -7.19 -7.44 -5.97
N TRP A 168 -7.62 -6.18 -5.80
CA TRP A 168 -8.99 -5.76 -6.11
C TRP A 168 -9.37 -6.17 -7.52
N LYS A 169 -8.65 -5.69 -8.54
CA LYS A 169 -8.98 -5.93 -9.95
C LYS A 169 -9.09 -7.42 -10.26
N LYS A 170 -8.15 -8.23 -9.74
CA LYS A 170 -8.13 -9.68 -9.94
C LYS A 170 -9.33 -10.38 -9.29
N LEU A 171 -9.73 -9.97 -8.09
CA LEU A 171 -10.91 -10.55 -7.42
C LEU A 171 -12.22 -10.07 -8.03
N ALA A 172 -12.31 -8.80 -8.43
CA ALA A 172 -13.46 -8.26 -9.14
C ALA A 172 -13.70 -8.98 -10.47
N ALA A 173 -12.63 -9.29 -11.22
CA ALA A 173 -12.72 -10.08 -12.45
C ALA A 173 -13.26 -11.50 -12.23
N LYS A 174 -13.18 -12.03 -11.00
CA LYS A 174 -13.75 -13.33 -10.60
C LYS A 174 -15.20 -13.21 -10.10
N GLY A 175 -15.78 -12.01 -10.11
CA GLY A 175 -17.16 -11.76 -9.67
C GLY A 175 -17.30 -11.32 -8.20
N TYR A 176 -16.21 -11.09 -7.48
CA TYR A 176 -16.28 -10.60 -6.10
C TYR A 176 -16.52 -9.09 -6.04
N TRP A 177 -17.51 -8.67 -5.25
CA TRP A 177 -17.75 -7.25 -4.99
C TRP A 177 -16.80 -6.74 -3.90
N ILE A 178 -15.74 -6.04 -4.31
CA ILE A 178 -14.77 -5.46 -3.38
C ILE A 178 -15.24 -4.07 -2.94
N ASN A 179 -15.33 -3.86 -1.63
CA ASN A 179 -15.84 -2.64 -1.02
C ASN A 179 -14.77 -1.57 -0.80
N GLY A 180 -13.49 -1.95 -0.70
CA GLY A 180 -12.40 -1.01 -0.46
C GLY A 180 -11.01 -1.64 -0.55
N THR A 181 -9.97 -0.83 -0.34
CA THR A 181 -8.59 -1.30 -0.31
C THR A 181 -7.71 -0.42 0.56
N SER A 182 -6.67 -1.01 1.15
CA SER A 182 -5.58 -0.26 1.79
C SER A 182 -4.63 0.41 0.81
N ASP A 183 -4.95 0.39 -0.49
CA ASP A 183 -4.22 1.09 -1.56
C ASP A 183 -2.71 0.77 -1.61
N SER A 184 -2.37 -0.48 -1.28
CA SER A 184 -0.98 -0.96 -1.11
C SER A 184 -0.18 -0.24 -0.01
N LEU A 185 -0.81 0.59 0.82
CA LEU A 185 -0.17 1.31 1.94
C LEU A 185 -0.08 0.47 3.22
N GLY A 186 -0.83 -0.64 3.25
CA GLY A 186 -0.98 -1.50 4.41
C GLY A 186 -2.07 -1.04 5.37
N LYS A 187 -2.64 -2.01 6.07
CA LYS A 187 -3.80 -1.81 6.97
C LYS A 187 -3.54 -0.92 8.19
N ASN A 188 -2.28 -0.68 8.54
CA ASN A 188 -1.95 0.25 9.62
C ASN A 188 -2.01 1.71 9.15
N ASN A 189 -1.66 1.97 7.89
CA ASN A 189 -1.72 3.30 7.28
C ASN A 189 -3.09 3.59 6.66
N GLU A 190 -3.78 2.56 6.17
CA GLU A 190 -5.13 2.62 5.61
C GLU A 190 -5.94 1.42 6.12
N PRO A 191 -6.49 1.49 7.35
CA PRO A 191 -7.27 0.41 7.92
C PRO A 191 -8.57 0.21 7.15
N PRO A 192 -9.02 -1.05 6.99
CA PRO A 192 -10.31 -1.28 6.38
C PRO A 192 -11.43 -0.78 7.27
N CYS A 193 -12.45 -0.22 6.62
CA CYS A 193 -13.60 0.37 7.29
C CYS A 193 -14.92 -0.03 6.62
N SER A 194 -15.99 0.17 7.38
CA SER A 194 -17.38 0.05 6.94
C SER A 194 -18.04 1.42 7.09
N LEU A 195 -19.05 1.70 6.26
CA LEU A 195 -19.77 2.98 6.30
C LEU A 195 -20.85 3.03 7.39
N PHE A 196 -21.33 1.86 7.85
CA PHE A 196 -22.56 1.80 8.66
C PHE A 196 -22.43 1.01 9.96
N ASP A 197 -21.56 0.01 10.00
CA ASP A 197 -21.49 -0.94 11.13
C ASP A 197 -20.05 -1.18 11.58
N ASP A 198 -19.86 -1.30 12.89
CA ASP A 198 -18.65 -1.88 13.45
C ASP A 198 -18.64 -3.39 13.18
N LEU A 199 -17.69 -3.85 12.38
CA LEU A 199 -17.55 -5.25 11.99
C LEU A 199 -16.30 -5.86 12.61
N ASP A 200 -16.40 -7.14 12.98
CA ASP A 200 -15.21 -7.94 13.26
C ASP A 200 -14.46 -8.20 11.95
N TRP A 201 -13.20 -7.80 11.90
CA TRP A 201 -12.35 -7.95 10.73
C TRP A 201 -11.49 -9.22 10.79
N LEU A 202 -11.58 -10.02 9.73
CA LEU A 202 -10.77 -11.21 9.48
C LEU A 202 -9.72 -10.93 8.41
N ASN A 203 -8.47 -11.26 8.70
CA ASN A 203 -7.36 -11.21 7.75
C ASN A 203 -7.18 -12.58 7.08
N PHE A 204 -7.59 -12.68 5.83
CA PHE A 204 -7.42 -13.88 5.02
C PHE A 204 -5.97 -14.01 4.56
N THR A 205 -5.27 -14.99 5.11
CA THR A 205 -3.81 -15.10 4.97
C THR A 205 -3.34 -16.54 4.89
N HIS A 206 -2.04 -16.71 4.67
CA HIS A 206 -1.36 -17.99 4.74
C HIS A 206 -0.90 -18.39 6.14
N ASP A 207 -0.63 -19.69 6.28
CA ASP A 207 -0.11 -20.38 7.47
C ASP A 207 1.19 -19.79 8.03
N ARG A 208 2.08 -19.29 7.16
CA ARG A 208 3.35 -18.66 7.58
C ARG A 208 3.26 -17.17 7.97
N ASN A 209 2.08 -16.57 8.08
CA ASN A 209 1.98 -15.13 8.34
C ASN A 209 2.25 -14.81 9.83
N GLN A 210 3.36 -14.11 10.11
CA GLN A 210 3.77 -13.67 11.46
C GLN A 210 3.43 -12.20 11.79
N GLU A 211 2.69 -11.52 10.93
CA GLU A 211 2.25 -10.15 11.14
C GLU A 211 1.41 -10.05 12.42
N LYS A 212 1.74 -9.08 13.29
CA LYS A 212 0.92 -8.72 14.44
C LYS A 212 -0.16 -7.77 13.96
N SER A 213 -1.42 -8.12 14.17
CA SER A 213 -2.57 -7.34 13.71
C SER A 213 -3.69 -7.44 14.74
N SER A 214 -4.50 -6.39 14.83
CA SER A 214 -5.76 -6.41 15.56
C SER A 214 -6.81 -7.33 14.94
N MET A 215 -6.68 -7.67 13.65
CA MET A 215 -7.59 -8.56 12.95
C MET A 215 -7.29 -10.02 13.24
N GLU A 216 -8.33 -10.80 13.47
CA GLU A 216 -8.22 -12.25 13.59
C GLU A 216 -7.72 -12.86 12.27
N LYS A 217 -6.77 -13.79 12.34
CA LYS A 217 -6.22 -14.44 11.14
C LYS A 217 -7.13 -15.59 10.71
N PHE A 218 -7.52 -15.58 9.44
CA PHE A 218 -8.17 -16.70 8.79
C PHE A 218 -7.21 -17.36 7.79
N ILE A 219 -6.69 -18.54 8.15
CA ILE A 219 -5.73 -19.27 7.31
C ILE A 219 -6.48 -19.97 6.17
N SER A 220 -6.34 -19.44 4.95
CA SER A 220 -7.07 -19.91 3.75
C SER A 220 -6.18 -20.63 2.74
N TYR A 221 -4.86 -20.48 2.83
CA TYR A 221 -3.91 -21.13 1.94
C TYR A 221 -2.57 -21.42 2.65
N GLU A 222 -1.79 -22.32 2.08
CA GLU A 222 -0.45 -22.70 2.55
C GLU A 222 0.62 -22.11 1.62
N LEU A 223 1.74 -21.67 2.18
CA LEU A 223 2.96 -21.36 1.42
C LEU A 223 3.89 -22.56 1.39
N ILE A 224 4.04 -23.18 0.22
CA ILE A 224 4.96 -24.29 -0.01
C ILE A 224 6.25 -23.72 -0.63
N PRO A 225 7.40 -23.79 0.07
CA PRO A 225 8.68 -23.34 -0.48
C PRO A 225 8.99 -24.02 -1.81
N LYS A 226 9.59 -23.27 -2.75
CA LYS A 226 10.20 -23.90 -3.92
C LYS A 226 11.56 -24.48 -3.54
N GLU A 227 11.84 -25.68 -4.03
CA GLU A 227 13.12 -26.37 -3.83
C GLU A 227 14.22 -25.88 -4.78
N ASP A 228 13.87 -25.09 -5.80
CA ASP A 228 14.83 -24.53 -6.75
C ASP A 228 15.83 -23.59 -6.07
N GLU A 229 17.10 -23.63 -6.48
CA GLU A 229 18.14 -22.73 -5.95
C GLU A 229 17.78 -21.26 -6.21
N ILE A 230 17.52 -20.53 -5.14
CA ILE A 230 17.30 -19.08 -5.18
C ILE A 230 18.67 -18.41 -5.27
N LYS A 231 19.02 -17.93 -6.46
CA LYS A 231 20.34 -17.35 -6.75
C LYS A 231 20.47 -15.92 -6.24
N ILE A 232 20.59 -15.78 -4.92
CA ILE A 232 20.69 -14.49 -4.22
C ILE A 232 22.01 -14.24 -3.51
N LYS A 233 22.89 -15.23 -3.43
CA LYS A 233 24.12 -15.17 -2.61
C LYS A 233 25.05 -14.01 -2.97
N ASP A 234 25.17 -13.69 -4.25
CA ASP A 234 26.10 -12.66 -4.75
C ASP A 234 25.43 -11.28 -4.92
N LYS A 235 24.20 -11.12 -4.43
CA LYS A 235 23.39 -9.91 -4.59
C LYS A 235 23.58 -8.98 -3.39
N GLN A 236 23.56 -7.68 -3.64
CA GLN A 236 23.84 -6.63 -2.66
C GLN A 236 22.64 -5.74 -2.35
N TYR A 237 21.67 -5.69 -3.27
CA TYR A 237 20.48 -4.86 -3.16
C TYR A 237 19.24 -5.72 -3.41
N PHE A 238 18.34 -5.73 -2.45
CA PHE A 238 17.17 -6.60 -2.44
C PHE A 238 15.88 -5.80 -2.43
N TYR A 239 14.94 -6.16 -3.30
CA TYR A 239 13.55 -5.75 -3.18
C TYR A 239 12.66 -6.93 -2.87
N TRP A 240 12.01 -6.89 -1.70
CA TRP A 240 11.17 -7.98 -1.23
C TRP A 240 9.70 -7.75 -1.59
N MET A 241 9.16 -8.63 -2.44
CA MET A 241 7.74 -8.63 -2.83
C MET A 241 6.80 -9.13 -1.71
N SER A 242 7.35 -9.73 -0.64
CA SER A 242 6.61 -10.15 0.55
C SER A 242 7.55 -10.36 1.75
N GLY A 243 7.11 -10.03 2.95
CA GLY A 243 7.86 -10.28 4.20
C GLY A 243 8.27 -11.76 4.37
N SER A 244 7.37 -12.70 4.06
CA SER A 244 7.71 -14.15 4.17
C SER A 244 8.77 -14.62 3.17
N ALA A 245 8.98 -13.91 2.05
CA ALA A 245 10.08 -14.21 1.15
C ALA A 245 11.43 -13.77 1.74
N PHE A 246 11.45 -12.63 2.42
CA PHE A 246 12.63 -12.17 3.17
C PHE A 246 12.98 -13.12 4.31
N GLU A 247 11.99 -13.50 5.12
CA GLU A 247 12.19 -14.44 6.24
C GLU A 247 12.78 -15.77 5.74
N TYR A 248 12.21 -16.33 4.68
CA TYR A 248 12.71 -17.59 4.11
C TYR A 248 14.08 -17.43 3.44
N ALA A 249 14.36 -16.29 2.81
CA ALA A 249 15.68 -16.00 2.27
C ALA A 249 16.74 -15.90 3.37
N LEU A 250 16.41 -15.31 4.52
CA LEU A 250 17.29 -15.25 5.69
C LEU A 250 17.53 -16.63 6.31
N GLU A 251 16.52 -17.50 6.33
CA GLU A 251 16.68 -18.90 6.78
C GLU A 251 17.74 -19.64 5.91
N LEU A 252 17.73 -19.41 4.60
CA LEU A 252 18.65 -20.05 3.65
C LEU A 252 20.03 -19.37 3.58
N TYR A 253 20.07 -18.04 3.66
CA TYR A 253 21.27 -17.23 3.48
C TYR A 253 21.36 -16.16 4.57
N PRO A 254 21.71 -16.49 5.83
CA PRO A 254 21.70 -15.53 6.94
C PRO A 254 22.54 -14.27 6.70
N ASN A 255 23.62 -14.39 5.91
CA ASN A 255 24.52 -13.28 5.60
C ASN A 255 23.87 -12.15 4.78
N ILE A 256 22.72 -12.38 4.13
CA ILE A 256 22.06 -11.31 3.36
C ILE A 256 21.52 -10.20 4.26
N ILE A 257 21.43 -10.40 5.58
CA ILE A 257 20.95 -9.40 6.54
C ILE A 257 21.78 -8.10 6.54
N GLU A 258 23.05 -8.18 6.12
CA GLU A 258 23.95 -7.04 6.00
C GLU A 258 23.85 -6.34 4.63
N ALA A 259 23.03 -6.84 3.72
CA ALA A 259 22.80 -6.25 2.42
C ALA A 259 21.80 -5.08 2.51
N ASN A 260 21.63 -4.38 1.38
CA ASN A 260 20.64 -3.30 1.29
C ASN A 260 19.27 -3.91 1.02
N HIS A 261 18.27 -3.53 1.81
CA HIS A 261 16.93 -4.05 1.70
C HIS A 261 15.91 -2.96 1.41
N ALA A 262 15.00 -3.26 0.49
CA ALA A 262 13.86 -2.45 0.12
C ALA A 262 12.63 -3.32 0.01
N CYS A 263 11.46 -2.71 0.14
CA CYS A 263 10.18 -3.41 -0.09
C CYS A 263 9.05 -2.43 -0.39
N GLY A 264 7.90 -3.00 -0.75
CA GLY A 264 6.65 -2.25 -0.77
C GLY A 264 6.19 -1.87 0.64
N LEU A 265 5.24 -0.94 0.71
CA LEU A 265 4.59 -0.55 1.96
C LEU A 265 3.73 -1.68 2.57
N GLY A 266 3.26 -1.45 3.80
CA GLY A 266 2.36 -2.35 4.53
C GLY A 266 3.05 -3.56 5.15
N ALA A 267 2.37 -4.72 5.13
CA ALA A 267 2.79 -5.90 5.90
C ALA A 267 4.23 -6.35 5.59
N SER A 268 4.69 -6.21 4.35
CA SER A 268 6.09 -6.51 3.99
C SER A 268 7.07 -5.62 4.74
N TYR A 269 6.81 -4.30 4.74
CA TYR A 269 7.62 -3.34 5.49
C TYR A 269 7.59 -3.66 6.99
N ASP A 270 6.40 -3.84 7.57
CA ASP A 270 6.24 -4.08 9.02
C ASP A 270 6.93 -5.38 9.50
N ILE A 271 7.01 -6.40 8.64
CA ILE A 271 7.71 -7.66 8.93
C ILE A 271 9.23 -7.46 8.85
N ILE A 272 9.71 -6.86 7.76
CA ILE A 272 11.15 -6.69 7.50
C ILE A 272 11.75 -5.71 8.51
N ASP A 273 11.10 -4.56 8.73
CA ASP A 273 11.56 -3.54 9.67
C ASP A 273 11.64 -4.07 11.10
N ARG A 274 10.77 -5.01 11.50
CA ARG A 274 10.88 -5.66 12.81
C ARG A 274 12.17 -6.47 12.98
N GLN A 275 12.73 -7.01 11.89
CA GLN A 275 13.92 -7.86 11.93
C GLN A 275 15.22 -7.05 11.75
N ILE A 276 15.20 -6.00 10.93
CA ILE A 276 16.40 -5.20 10.62
C ILE A 276 16.30 -3.71 10.95
N SER A 277 15.23 -3.27 11.62
CA SER A 277 14.94 -1.95 12.21
C SER A 277 15.66 -0.75 11.59
N GLY A 278 14.94 0.03 10.79
CA GLY A 278 15.43 1.25 10.15
C GLY A 278 16.37 1.03 8.97
N LYS A 279 16.72 -0.22 8.65
CA LYS A 279 17.56 -0.59 7.50
C LYS A 279 16.78 -0.90 6.22
N VAL A 280 15.45 -1.02 6.28
CA VAL A 280 14.62 -1.27 5.10
C VAL A 280 14.12 0.04 4.49
N VAL A 281 14.28 0.20 3.17
CA VAL A 281 13.84 1.39 2.44
C VAL A 281 12.48 1.13 1.78
N PRO A 282 11.43 1.90 2.09
CA PRO A 282 10.10 1.69 1.53
C PRO A 282 9.98 2.35 0.14
N PHE A 283 9.29 1.68 -0.77
CA PHE A 283 8.92 2.20 -2.09
C PHE A 283 7.44 1.92 -2.39
N LEU A 284 6.87 2.66 -3.34
CA LEU A 284 5.47 2.43 -3.75
C LEU A 284 5.31 1.06 -4.41
N ASN A 285 6.29 0.66 -5.23
CA ASN A 285 6.31 -0.62 -5.92
C ASN A 285 7.74 -0.97 -6.38
N TYR A 286 7.87 -2.16 -6.97
CA TYR A 286 9.14 -2.67 -7.51
C TYR A 286 9.72 -1.81 -8.64
N GLU A 287 8.89 -1.29 -9.54
CA GLU A 287 9.37 -0.49 -10.68
C GLU A 287 9.96 0.84 -10.19
N ASP A 288 9.30 1.48 -9.22
CA ASP A 288 9.79 2.69 -8.57
C ASP A 288 11.18 2.47 -7.93
N TRP A 289 11.35 1.36 -7.21
CA TRP A 289 12.66 0.98 -6.67
C TRP A 289 13.71 0.73 -7.77
N LYS A 290 13.36 -0.08 -8.78
CA LYS A 290 14.28 -0.49 -9.84
C LYS A 290 14.79 0.73 -10.62
N HIS A 291 13.88 1.64 -10.99
CA HIS A 291 14.21 2.87 -11.72
C HIS A 291 15.15 3.78 -10.91
N GLN A 292 14.93 3.90 -9.60
CA GLN A 292 15.77 4.74 -8.75
C GLN A 292 17.14 4.13 -8.44
N ILE A 293 17.23 2.81 -8.38
CA ILE A 293 18.47 2.14 -7.97
C ILE A 293 19.38 1.78 -9.13
N THR A 294 18.84 1.48 -10.31
CA THR A 294 19.63 1.02 -11.48
C THR A 294 19.87 2.12 -12.50
N ALA A 295 21.06 2.09 -13.14
CA ALA A 295 21.42 2.93 -14.28
C ALA A 295 20.37 2.74 -15.36
N ASP A 296 19.80 3.83 -15.88
CA ASP A 296 19.05 3.75 -17.13
C ASP A 296 20.07 3.24 -18.15
N THR A 297 19.92 1.97 -18.49
CA THR A 297 20.69 1.31 -19.52
C THR A 297 19.71 1.13 -20.65
N ASP A 298 19.25 2.27 -21.16
CA ASP A 298 18.62 2.40 -22.46
C ASP A 298 19.55 3.28 -23.31
N GLU A 299 20.66 2.68 -23.76
CA GLU A 299 21.30 2.91 -25.05
C GLU A 299 21.79 1.57 -25.61
#